data_AF-A0AAV5UZL0-F1
#
_entry.id   AF-A0AAV5UZL0-F1
#
_cell.length_a   1.000
_cell.length_b   1.000
_cell.length_c   1.000
_cell.angle_alpha   90.00
_cell.angle_beta   90.00
_cell.angle_gamma   90.00
#
_symmetry.space_group_name_H-M   'P 1'
#
loop_
_entity.id
_entity.type
_entity.pdbx_description
1 polymer ?
#
loop_
_entity_poly.entity_id
_entity_poly.type
_entity_poly.pdbx_seq_one_letter_code
_entity_poly.pdbx_strand_id
1 'polypeptide(L)'
;MIFYSIFSGINVFFSVITLIFVCILHTSKDAMLHTPFYSLFKVNALYGVINMLFRIDFDVICIRDPTYIEVTSASDQKSIIAFSIGNFYIEVLRYSIVRQPVYDEQ
;
A
#
# COMPACT_ATOMS: atom_id res chain seq x y z
N MET A 1 6.41 -9.24 24.07
CA MET A 1 6.42 -7.76 24.05
C MET A 1 7.55 -7.21 23.18
N ILE A 2 8.83 -7.53 23.43
CA ILE A 2 9.98 -7.05 22.63
C ILE A 2 9.86 -7.37 21.12
N PHE A 3 9.51 -8.60 20.76
CA PHE A 3 9.31 -8.99 19.35
C PHE A 3 8.23 -8.16 18.64
N TYR A 4 7.13 -7.85 19.32
CA TYR A 4 6.06 -7.03 18.77
C TYR A 4 6.48 -5.57 18.60
N SER A 5 7.22 -5.01 19.56
CA SER A 5 7.75 -3.65 19.47
C SER A 5 8.78 -3.49 18.34
N ILE A 6 9.62 -4.49 18.11
CA ILE A 6 10.56 -4.50 16.98
C ILE A 6 9.80 -4.57 15.65
N PHE A 7 8.79 -5.45 15.56
CA PHE A 7 7.98 -5.59 14.35
C PHE A 7 7.16 -4.32 14.04
N SER A 8 6.59 -3.67 15.07
CA SER A 8 5.97 -2.33 14.98
C SER A 8 6.96 -1.31 14.44
N GLY A 9 8.14 -1.19 15.05
CA GLY A 9 9.16 -0.22 14.64
C GLY A 9 9.60 -0.41 13.18
N ILE A 10 9.74 -1.67 12.74
CA ILE A 10 10.06 -1.99 11.34
C ILE A 10 8.93 -1.55 10.40
N ASN A 11 7.68 -1.84 10.74
CA ASN A 11 6.53 -1.45 9.91
C ASN A 11 6.36 0.06 9.83
N VAL A 12 6.52 0.78 10.94
CA VAL A 12 6.51 2.25 10.95
C VAL A 12 7.62 2.78 10.06
N PHE A 13 8.85 2.26 10.18
CA PHE A 13 9.96 2.67 9.33
C PHE A 13 9.68 2.47 7.83
N PHE A 14 9.20 1.28 7.44
CA PHE A 14 8.81 1.02 6.04
C PHE A 14 7.64 1.88 5.56
N SER A 15 6.68 2.18 6.44
CA SER A 15 5.56 3.06 6.11
C SER A 15 6.02 4.48 5.78
N VAL A 16 6.96 5.03 6.57
CA VAL A 16 7.55 6.35 6.32
C VAL A 16 8.31 6.37 5.01
N ILE A 17 9.15 5.36 4.74
CA ILE A 17 9.87 5.24 3.46
C ILE A 17 8.89 5.19 2.28
N THR A 18 7.83 4.41 2.40
CA THR A 18 6.82 4.25 1.34
C THR A 18 6.09 5.57 1.07
N LEU A 19 5.75 6.33 2.13
CA LEU A 19 5.15 7.65 1.99
C LEU A 19 6.09 8.65 1.30
N ILE A 20 7.37 8.67 1.68
CA ILE A 20 8.38 9.51 1.03
C ILE A 20 8.45 9.17 -0.46
N PHE A 21 8.49 7.88 -0.81
CA PHE A 21 8.53 7.44 -2.20
C PHE A 21 7.28 7.86 -2.99
N VAL A 22 6.08 7.70 -2.41
CA VAL A 22 4.83 8.16 -3.03
C VAL A 22 4.83 9.67 -3.23
N CYS A 23 5.33 10.45 -2.26
CA CYS A 23 5.48 11.90 -2.38
C CYS A 23 6.43 12.28 -3.51
N ILE A 24 7.58 11.60 -3.65
CA ILE A 24 8.51 11.80 -4.77
C ILE A 24 7.83 11.50 -6.11
N LEU A 25 7.13 10.37 -6.23
CA LEU A 25 6.39 10.01 -7.44
C LEU A 25 5.27 11.00 -7.77
N HIS A 26 4.60 11.55 -6.75
CA HIS A 26 3.53 12.51 -6.95
C HIS A 26 4.03 13.89 -7.36
N THR A 27 5.17 14.32 -6.80
CA THR A 27 5.78 15.64 -7.06
C THR A 27 6.71 15.66 -8.28
N SER A 28 7.05 14.49 -8.82
CA SER A 28 7.90 14.40 -10.01
C SER A 28 7.28 15.13 -11.20
N LYS A 29 8.13 15.82 -11.97
CA LYS A 29 7.74 16.53 -13.21
C LYS A 29 7.76 15.63 -14.44
N ASP A 30 8.27 14.41 -14.31
CA ASP A 30 8.38 13.48 -15.43
C ASP A 30 7.01 12.89 -15.80
N ALA A 31 6.57 13.12 -17.04
CA ALA A 31 5.30 12.61 -17.56
C ALA A 31 5.24 11.07 -17.56
N MET A 32 6.38 10.38 -17.68
CA MET A 32 6.44 8.92 -17.63
C MET A 32 6.01 8.34 -16.26
N LEU A 33 6.12 9.14 -15.19
CA LEU A 33 5.74 8.74 -13.82
C LEU A 33 4.27 9.05 -13.49
N HIS A 34 3.51 9.63 -14.42
CA HIS A 34 2.09 9.94 -14.27
C HIS A 34 1.16 9.06 -15.13
N THR A 35 1.65 7.90 -15.55
CA THR A 35 0.83 6.92 -16.26
C THR A 35 -0.22 6.28 -15.34
N PRO A 36 -1.30 5.68 -15.90
CA PRO A 36 -2.30 4.96 -15.12
C PRO A 36 -1.71 3.88 -14.21
N PHE A 37 -0.61 3.25 -14.64
CA PHE A 37 0.15 2.30 -13.83
C PHE A 37 0.66 2.92 -12.53
N TYR A 38 1.35 4.07 -12.61
CA TYR A 38 1.88 4.73 -11.42
C TYR A 38 0.78 5.33 -10.55
N SER A 39 -0.37 5.69 -11.12
CA SER A 39 -1.55 6.10 -10.34
C SER A 39 -2.07 4.95 -9.47
N LEU A 40 -2.27 3.77 -10.06
CA LEU A 40 -2.67 2.56 -9.33
C LEU A 40 -1.61 2.12 -8.32
N PHE A 41 -0.33 2.19 -8.68
CA PHE A 41 0.78 1.90 -7.78
C PHE A 41 0.77 2.80 -6.55
N LYS A 42 0.58 4.13 -6.72
CA LYS A 42 0.51 5.08 -5.61
C LYS A 42 -0.65 4.75 -4.66
N VAL A 43 -1.84 4.51 -5.21
CA VAL A 43 -3.03 4.15 -4.42
C VAL A 43 -2.81 2.83 -3.66
N ASN A 44 -2.25 1.82 -4.32
CA ASN A 44 -1.94 0.53 -3.71
C ASN A 44 -0.89 0.67 -2.59
N ALA A 45 0.15 1.47 -2.81
CA ALA A 45 1.17 1.77 -1.80
C ALA A 45 0.57 2.45 -0.56
N LEU A 46 -0.38 3.36 -0.73
CA LEU A 46 -1.11 3.99 0.38
C LEU A 46 -1.93 2.97 1.17
N TYR A 47 -2.63 2.04 0.52
CA TYR A 47 -3.33 0.95 1.22
C TYR A 47 -2.36 0.02 1.97
N GLY A 48 -1.17 -0.23 1.41
CA GLY A 48 -0.10 -0.94 2.10
C GLY A 48 0.38 -0.23 3.37
N VAL A 49 0.54 1.10 3.33
CA VAL A 49 0.88 1.93 4.50
C VAL A 49 -0.20 1.87 5.57
N ILE A 50 -1.47 1.99 5.19
CA ILE A 50 -2.60 1.88 6.13
C ILE A 50 -2.56 0.50 6.82
N ASN A 51 -2.41 -0.58 6.06
CA ASN A 51 -2.29 -1.93 6.61
C ASN A 51 -1.11 -2.05 7.61
N MET A 52 0.07 -1.51 7.27
CA MET A 52 1.26 -1.56 8.14
C MET A 52 1.05 -0.82 9.48
N LEU A 53 0.36 0.33 9.46
CA LEU A 53 0.10 1.16 10.63
C LEU A 53 -1.01 0.59 11.53
N PHE A 54 -2.13 0.17 10.94
CA PHE A 54 -3.31 -0.27 11.71
C PHE A 54 -3.18 -1.68 12.28
N ARG A 55 -2.37 -2.56 11.65
CA ARG A 55 -2.25 -3.96 12.05
C ARG A 55 -1.38 -4.20 13.30
N ILE A 56 -0.47 -3.29 13.64
CA ILE A 56 0.44 -3.49 14.78
C ILE A 56 0.21 -2.48 15.90
N ASP A 57 -0.02 -1.20 15.61
CA ASP A 57 -0.02 -0.20 16.67
C ASP A 57 -1.31 -0.21 17.51
N PHE A 58 -2.46 -0.60 16.95
CA PHE A 58 -3.72 -0.63 17.72
C PHE A 58 -3.92 -1.91 18.56
N ASP A 59 -3.27 -3.01 18.20
CA ASP A 59 -3.27 -4.22 19.04
C ASP A 59 -2.36 -4.06 20.26
N VAL A 60 -1.33 -3.21 20.17
CA VAL A 60 -0.36 -2.95 21.24
C VAL A 60 -0.75 -1.76 22.12
N ILE A 61 -1.30 -0.70 21.51
CA ILE A 61 -1.81 0.46 22.22
C ILE A 61 -3.26 0.15 22.60
N CYS A 62 -3.45 -0.42 23.79
CA CYS A 62 -4.75 -0.72 24.40
C CYS A 62 -5.72 0.48 24.39
N ILE A 63 -6.40 0.74 23.29
CA ILE A 63 -7.56 1.65 23.26
C ILE A 63 -8.77 0.82 23.64
N ARG A 64 -9.20 0.93 24.90
CA ARG A 64 -10.40 0.26 25.45
C ARG A 64 -11.71 0.88 24.93
N ASP A 65 -11.64 1.81 23.99
CA ASP A 65 -12.82 2.42 23.39
C ASP A 65 -13.30 1.56 22.20
N PRO A 66 -14.52 0.98 22.29
CA PRO A 66 -15.05 0.08 21.28
C PRO A 66 -15.17 0.74 19.89
N THR A 67 -15.35 2.06 19.83
CA THR A 67 -15.47 2.81 18.58
C THR A 67 -14.17 2.78 17.79
N TYR A 68 -13.03 2.90 18.49
CA TYR A 68 -11.72 2.88 17.85
C TYR A 68 -11.37 1.47 17.39
N ILE A 69 -11.74 0.43 18.16
CA ILE A 69 -11.55 -0.98 17.79
C ILE A 69 -12.33 -1.32 16.50
N GLU A 70 -13.57 -0.85 16.38
CA GLU A 70 -14.38 -1.08 15.18
C GLU A 70 -13.80 -0.38 13.95
N VAL A 71 -13.39 0.88 14.08
CA VAL A 71 -12.82 1.64 12.96
C VAL A 71 -11.47 1.06 12.53
N THR A 72 -10.62 0.66 13.47
CA THR A 72 -9.28 0.12 13.15
C THR A 72 -9.37 -1.26 12.52
N SER A 73 -10.21 -2.14 13.06
CA SER A 73 -10.45 -3.48 12.47
C SER A 73 -11.10 -3.40 11.09
N ALA A 74 -12.07 -2.50 10.89
CA ALA A 74 -12.67 -2.27 9.58
C ALA A 74 -11.65 -1.68 8.58
N SER A 75 -10.76 -0.79 9.04
CA SER A 75 -9.71 -0.20 8.20
C SER A 75 -8.65 -1.21 7.82
N ASP A 76 -8.22 -2.06 8.76
CA ASP A 76 -7.27 -3.15 8.53
C ASP A 76 -7.81 -4.13 7.46
N GLN A 77 -9.00 -4.69 7.67
CA GLN A 77 -9.60 -5.63 6.72
C GLN A 77 -9.77 -5.03 5.32
N LYS A 78 -10.30 -3.80 5.22
CA LYS A 78 -10.49 -3.13 3.93
C LYS A 78 -9.16 -2.83 3.24
N SER A 79 -8.13 -2.44 4.00
CA SER A 79 -6.81 -2.15 3.46
C SER A 79 -6.12 -3.40 2.89
N ILE A 80 -6.25 -4.56 3.55
CA ILE A 80 -5.72 -5.85 3.07
C ILE A 80 -6.40 -6.26 1.76
N ILE A 81 -7.73 -6.16 1.69
CA ILE A 81 -8.49 -6.49 0.49
C ILE A 81 -8.10 -5.56 -0.66
N ALA A 82 -8.09 -4.24 -0.42
CA ALA A 82 -7.72 -3.24 -1.41
C ALA A 82 -6.28 -3.43 -1.90
N PHE A 83 -5.34 -3.72 -1.01
CA PHE A 83 -3.94 -3.98 -1.35
C PHE A 83 -3.78 -5.25 -2.21
N SER A 84 -4.51 -6.31 -1.88
CA SER A 84 -4.47 -7.57 -2.64
C SER A 84 -5.05 -7.39 -4.04
N ILE A 85 -6.18 -6.67 -4.16
CA ILE A 85 -6.79 -6.32 -5.45
C ILE A 85 -5.85 -5.43 -6.26
N GLY A 86 -5.24 -4.41 -5.64
CA GLY A 86 -4.30 -3.51 -6.29
C GLY A 86 -3.08 -4.24 -6.85
N ASN A 87 -2.48 -5.16 -6.08
CA ASN A 87 -1.38 -6.02 -6.57
C ASN A 87 -1.80 -6.87 -7.77
N PHE A 88 -2.99 -7.47 -7.72
CA PHE A 88 -3.51 -8.24 -8.84
C PHE A 88 -3.65 -7.39 -10.11
N TYR A 89 -4.23 -6.19 -10.02
CA TYR A 89 -4.35 -5.28 -11.16
C TYR A 89 -2.99 -4.82 -11.70
N ILE A 90 -2.03 -4.53 -10.82
CA ILE A 90 -0.66 -4.16 -11.21
C ILE A 90 0.00 -5.29 -12.02
N GLU A 91 -0.17 -6.55 -11.60
CA GLU A 91 0.36 -7.70 -12.33
C GLU A 91 -0.34 -7.91 -13.67
N VAL A 92 -1.67 -7.76 -13.73
CA VAL A 92 -2.42 -7.82 -15.00
C VAL A 92 -1.97 -6.72 -15.96
N LEU A 93 -1.76 -5.50 -15.47
CA LEU A 93 -1.24 -4.38 -16.26
C LEU A 93 0.16 -4.67 -16.79
N ARG A 94 1.07 -5.16 -15.95
CA ARG A 94 2.43 -5.57 -16.36
C ARG A 94 2.38 -6.65 -17.43
N TYR A 95 1.56 -7.67 -17.22
CA TYR A 95 1.38 -8.75 -18.19
C TYR A 95 0.87 -8.23 -19.54
N SER A 96 -0.08 -7.31 -19.52
CA SER A 96 -0.67 -6.72 -20.73
C SER A 96 0.35 -5.89 -21.51
N ILE A 97 1.16 -5.07 -20.81
CA ILE A 97 2.22 -4.25 -21.42
C ILE A 97 3.30 -5.12 -22.06
N VAL A 98 3.70 -6.22 -21.40
CA VAL A 98 4.73 -7.13 -21.92
C VAL A 98 4.23 -7.92 -23.14
N ARG A 99 2.94 -8.23 -23.23
CA ARG A 99 2.36 -8.97 -24.36
C ARG A 99 1.90 -8.13 -25.55
N GLN A 100 1.51 -6.88 -25.35
CA GLN A 100 1.13 -5.99 -26.45
C GLN A 100 2.16 -5.90 -27.60
N PRO A 101 3.48 -5.78 -27.36
CA PRO A 101 4.45 -5.71 -28.46
C PRO A 101 4.51 -6.97 -29.32
N VAL A 102 4.00 -8.12 -28.85
CA VAL A 102 3.99 -9.37 -29.62
C VAL A 102 2.86 -9.44 -30.65
N TYR A 103 1.79 -8.67 -30.46
CA TYR A 103 0.62 -8.68 -31.36
C TYR A 103 0.62 -7.54 -32.37
N ASP A 104 1.37 -6.46 -32.14
CA ASP A 104 1.49 -5.33 -33.08
C ASP A 104 2.50 -5.60 -34.23
N GLU A 105 3.24 -6.71 -34.18
CA GLU A 105 4.20 -7.15 -35.21
C GLU A 105 3.67 -8.29 -36.12
N GLN A 106 2.39 -8.66 -36.03
CA GLN A 106 1.73 -9.64 -36.92
C GLN A 106 0.76 -8.96 -37.89
#